data_AF-A0A0J1FX80-F1
#
_entry.id   AF-A0A0J1FX80-F1
#
_cell.length_a   1.000
_cell.length_b   1.000
_cell.length_c   1.000
_cell.angle_alpha   90.00
_cell.angle_beta   90.00
_cell.angle_gamma   90.00
#
_symmetry.space_group_name_H-M   'P 1'
#
loop_
_entity.id
_entity.type
_entity.pdbx_description
1 polymer ?
#
loop_
_entity_poly.entity_id
_entity_poly.type
_entity_poly.pdbx_seq_one_letter_code
_entity_poly.pdbx_strand_id
1 'polypeptide(L)'
;MTKQRVLVISLVGIIIFGLLLGGKVLYQKQWVDSSVLAQSQKISGITSVKTVQVNGQAELDVETKYISNLRQVSLSLENIVGKEPIRFIDHRNASLTTLFEQMQFAIQEGITRGNFTEMEQRIQTLAQKAGVQVQLQMDSDAIYIVLDQGNAQLIEVIERNGQGQFLPSRELS
;
A
#
# COMPACT_ATOMS: atom_id res chain seq x y z
N MET A 1 35.97 43.48 22.55
CA MET A 1 36.50 42.26 21.89
C MET A 1 35.59 41.03 22.04
N THR A 2 34.90 40.81 23.16
CA THR A 2 34.00 39.65 23.37
C THR A 2 32.67 39.71 22.60
N LYS A 3 32.01 40.87 22.50
CA LYS A 3 30.71 41.03 21.82
C LYS A 3 30.76 40.70 20.31
N GLN A 4 31.82 41.13 19.62
CA GLN A 4 32.02 40.87 18.18
C GLN A 4 32.24 39.37 17.89
N ARG A 5 32.97 38.67 18.76
CA ARG A 5 33.20 37.23 18.63
C ARG A 5 31.91 36.44 18.83
N VAL A 6 31.10 36.81 19.83
CA VAL A 6 29.78 36.20 20.06
C VAL A 6 28.84 36.42 18.88
N LEU A 7 28.86 37.62 18.28
CA LEU A 7 28.02 37.94 17.11
C LEU A 7 28.41 37.10 15.89
N VAL A 8 29.70 36.95 15.61
CA VAL A 8 30.20 36.10 14.52
C VAL A 8 29.88 34.62 14.76
N ILE A 9 30.08 34.11 15.97
CA ILE A 9 29.76 32.71 16.33
C ILE A 9 28.26 32.44 16.16
N SER A 10 27.41 33.38 16.59
CA SER A 10 25.95 33.24 16.46
C SER A 10 25.51 33.25 14.99
N LEU A 11 26.11 34.11 14.16
CA LEU A 11 25.84 34.17 12.72
C LEU A 11 26.21 32.86 12.02
N VAL A 12 27.39 32.32 12.31
CA VAL A 12 27.85 31.03 11.75
C VAL A 12 26.96 29.89 12.21
N GLY A 13 26.56 29.89 13.49
CA GLY A 13 25.62 28.91 14.04
C GLY A 13 24.28 28.90 13.31
N ILE A 14 23.71 30.08 13.03
CA ILE A 14 22.44 30.23 12.29
C ILE A 14 22.60 29.73 10.84
N ILE A 15 23.72 30.02 10.18
CA ILE A 15 23.97 29.58 8.81
C ILE A 15 24.08 28.05 8.74
N ILE A 16 24.84 27.43 9.65
CA ILE A 16 24.97 25.98 9.72
C ILE A 16 23.62 25.33 10.05
N PHE A 17 22.87 25.90 11.00
CA PHE A 17 21.55 25.38 11.37
C PHE A 17 20.55 25.48 10.20
N GLY A 18 20.58 26.60 9.47
CA GLY A 18 19.80 26.79 8.24
C GLY A 18 20.17 25.80 7.14
N LEU A 19 21.48 25.54 6.94
CA LEU A 19 21.97 24.54 5.98
C LEU A 19 21.56 23.11 6.38
N LEU A 20 21.65 22.76 7.66
CA LEU A 20 21.25 21.44 8.15
C LEU A 20 19.73 21.23 8.03
N LEU A 21 18.93 22.23 8.39
CA LEU A 21 17.47 22.17 8.23
C LEU A 21 17.06 22.15 6.75
N GLY A 22 17.65 23.02 5.93
CA GLY A 22 17.39 23.07 4.48
C GLY A 22 17.79 21.78 3.77
N GLY A 23 18.97 21.24 4.10
CA GLY A 23 19.45 19.97 3.58
C GLY A 23 18.55 18.80 3.98
N LYS A 24 18.09 18.75 5.24
CA LYS A 24 17.18 17.71 5.73
C LYS A 24 15.84 17.73 4.98
N VAL A 25 15.25 18.91 4.80
CA VAL A 25 13.94 19.07 4.12
C VAL A 25 14.02 18.67 2.65
N LEU A 26 15.09 19.09 1.94
CA LEU A 26 15.30 18.71 0.54
C LEU A 26 15.58 17.21 0.38
N TYR A 27 16.37 16.63 1.28
CA TYR A 27 16.69 15.19 1.26
C TYR A 27 15.45 14.32 1.48
N GLN A 28 14.60 14.67 2.45
CA GLN A 28 13.38 13.91 2.74
C GLN A 28 12.33 14.01 1.63
N LYS A 29 12.16 15.19 1.02
CA LYS A 29 11.06 15.42 0.07
C LYS A 29 11.33 14.97 -1.37
N GLN A 30 12.60 14.83 -1.78
CA GLN A 30 12.91 14.66 -3.20
C GLN A 30 13.71 13.40 -3.54
N TRP A 31 14.49 12.87 -2.59
CA TRP A 31 15.31 11.66 -2.81
C TRP A 31 14.60 10.36 -2.40
N VAL A 32 13.79 10.38 -1.34
CA VAL A 32 13.05 9.19 -0.87
C VAL A 32 11.94 8.83 -1.87
N ASP A 33 11.14 9.82 -2.28
CA ASP A 33 10.03 9.60 -3.23
C ASP A 33 10.51 9.09 -4.59
N SER A 34 11.65 9.58 -5.11
CA SER A 34 12.15 9.19 -6.44
C SER A 34 12.76 7.79 -6.46
N SER A 35 13.44 7.36 -5.39
CA SER A 35 14.00 6.00 -5.30
C SER A 35 12.92 4.93 -5.10
N VAL A 36 11.94 5.20 -4.22
CA VAL A 36 10.80 4.28 -3.99
C VAL A 36 9.99 4.14 -5.28
N LEU A 37 9.69 5.24 -5.96
CA LEU A 37 8.97 5.24 -7.23
C LEU A 37 9.72 4.44 -8.32
N ALA A 38 11.03 4.67 -8.47
CA ALA A 38 11.84 3.99 -9.49
C ALA A 38 12.03 2.48 -9.23
N GLN A 39 12.00 2.04 -7.97
CA GLN A 39 12.10 0.61 -7.62
C GLN A 39 10.74 -0.09 -7.74
N SER A 40 9.67 0.56 -7.29
CA SER A 40 8.32 -0.02 -7.32
C SER A 40 7.76 -0.13 -8.74
N GLN A 41 8.07 0.80 -9.65
CA GLN A 41 7.65 0.70 -11.06
C GLN A 41 8.28 -0.47 -11.83
N LYS A 42 9.34 -1.09 -11.29
CA LYS A 42 9.92 -2.31 -11.89
C LYS A 42 9.10 -3.56 -11.58
N ILE A 43 8.20 -3.48 -10.60
CA ILE A 43 7.31 -4.58 -10.24
C ILE A 43 6.20 -4.65 -11.28
N SER A 44 6.02 -5.83 -11.88
CA SER A 44 5.01 -6.05 -12.90
C SER A 44 3.60 -5.74 -12.36
N GLY A 45 2.86 -4.92 -13.11
CA GLY A 45 1.48 -4.54 -12.78
C GLY A 45 1.35 -3.24 -11.96
N ILE A 46 2.44 -2.67 -11.45
CA ILE A 46 2.43 -1.33 -10.81
C ILE A 46 2.64 -0.26 -11.88
N THR A 47 1.76 0.74 -11.89
CA THR A 47 1.82 1.88 -12.82
C THR A 47 2.44 3.10 -12.14
N SER A 48 2.08 3.34 -10.89
CA SER A 48 2.48 4.54 -10.16
C SER A 48 2.55 4.28 -8.66
N VAL A 49 3.42 5.01 -7.97
CA VAL A 49 3.47 5.03 -6.51
C VAL A 49 3.58 6.48 -6.07
N LYS A 50 2.72 6.90 -5.14
CA LYS A 50 2.68 8.27 -4.63
C LYS A 50 2.61 8.25 -3.11
N THR A 51 3.44 9.07 -2.48
CA THR A 51 3.32 9.35 -1.05
C THR A 51 2.23 10.39 -0.84
N VAL A 52 1.19 10.05 -0.09
CA VAL A 52 0.08 10.93 0.26
C VAL A 52 0.09 11.18 1.76
N GLN A 53 -0.30 12.39 2.18
CA GLN A 53 -0.42 12.73 3.60
C GLN A 53 -1.89 12.72 3.99
N VAL A 54 -2.28 11.75 4.81
CA VAL A 54 -3.66 11.56 5.27
C VAL A 54 -3.65 11.67 6.79
N ASN A 55 -4.42 12.61 7.35
CA ASN A 55 -4.50 12.86 8.79
C ASN A 55 -3.14 13.08 9.49
N GLY A 56 -2.14 13.59 8.76
CA GLY A 56 -0.79 13.83 9.28
C GLY A 56 0.11 12.60 9.32
N GLN A 57 -0.33 11.48 8.74
CA GLN A 57 0.48 10.28 8.50
C GLN A 57 0.74 10.12 7.00
N ALA A 58 1.97 9.72 6.67
CA ALA A 58 2.30 9.38 5.29
C ALA A 58 1.72 8.00 4.97
N GLU A 59 1.06 7.88 3.82
CA GLU A 59 0.58 6.62 3.25
C GLU A 59 1.12 6.54 1.81
N LEU A 60 1.25 5.34 1.28
CA LEU A 60 1.66 5.12 -0.11
C LEU A 60 0.52 4.58 -0.94
N ASP A 61 0.06 5.41 -1.87
CA ASP A 61 -0.91 5.02 -2.89
C ASP A 61 -0.16 4.34 -4.05
N VAL A 62 -0.44 3.05 -4.23
CA VAL A 62 0.16 2.20 -5.27
C VAL A 62 -0.90 1.91 -6.33
N GLU A 63 -0.80 2.59 -7.46
CA GLU A 63 -1.68 2.41 -8.60
C GLU A 63 -1.27 1.17 -9.39
N THR A 64 -2.25 0.30 -9.63
CA THR A 64 -2.05 -0.98 -10.32
C THR A 64 -2.87 -1.04 -11.60
N LYS A 65 -2.30 -1.64 -12.64
CA LYS A 65 -3.01 -1.91 -13.90
C LYS A 65 -3.61 -3.30 -13.92
N TYR A 66 -2.76 -4.31 -13.72
CA TYR A 66 -3.15 -5.70 -13.68
C TYR A 66 -2.11 -6.51 -12.91
N ILE A 67 -2.55 -7.14 -11.83
CA ILE A 67 -1.71 -7.89 -10.91
C ILE A 67 -2.17 -9.35 -10.92
N SER A 68 -1.24 -10.27 -11.23
CA SER A 68 -1.48 -11.72 -11.25
C SER A 68 -0.91 -12.46 -10.04
N ASN A 69 -0.13 -11.78 -9.21
CA ASN A 69 0.43 -12.36 -7.99
C ASN A 69 0.58 -11.28 -6.93
N LEU A 70 -0.55 -10.95 -6.29
CA LEU A 70 -0.62 -9.88 -5.31
C LEU A 70 0.30 -10.13 -4.12
N ARG A 71 0.48 -11.39 -3.71
CA ARG A 71 1.39 -11.75 -2.61
C ARG A 71 2.83 -11.34 -2.93
N GLN A 72 3.35 -11.74 -4.09
CA GLN A 72 4.71 -11.40 -4.48
C GLN A 72 4.92 -9.89 -4.61
N VAL A 73 3.92 -9.19 -5.16
CA VAL A 73 3.94 -7.73 -5.30
C VAL A 73 3.98 -7.06 -3.92
N SER A 74 3.12 -7.50 -3.00
CA SER A 74 3.04 -6.98 -1.63
C SER A 74 4.36 -7.15 -0.88
N LEU A 75 4.94 -8.35 -0.90
CA LEU A 75 6.25 -8.63 -0.29
C LEU A 75 7.37 -7.80 -0.92
N SER A 76 7.33 -7.58 -2.23
CA SER A 76 8.33 -6.76 -2.93
C SER A 76 8.22 -5.28 -2.52
N LEU A 77 6.99 -4.79 -2.34
CA LEU A 77 6.73 -3.42 -1.90
C LEU A 77 7.14 -3.20 -0.44
N GLU A 78 6.82 -4.10 0.48
CA GLU A 78 7.26 -4.01 1.88
C GLU A 78 8.77 -3.82 2.00
N ASN A 79 9.54 -4.56 1.20
CA ASN A 79 11.01 -4.46 1.17
C ASN A 79 11.53 -3.10 0.66
N ILE A 80 10.75 -2.38 -0.16
CA ILE A 80 11.13 -1.08 -0.74
C ILE A 80 10.67 0.07 0.17
N VAL A 81 9.47 -0.05 0.72
CA VAL A 81 8.70 1.01 1.37
C VAL A 81 9.02 1.14 2.86
N GLY A 82 9.43 0.05 3.51
CA GLY A 82 9.72 0.04 4.94
C GLY A 82 8.44 0.00 5.78
N LYS A 83 8.14 1.07 6.53
CA LYS A 83 7.07 1.10 7.56
C LYS A 83 5.84 1.91 7.18
N GLU A 84 5.88 2.62 6.06
CA GLU A 84 4.73 3.44 5.66
C GLU A 84 3.59 2.53 5.20
N PRO A 85 2.34 2.76 5.65
CA PRO A 85 1.19 1.99 5.21
C PRO A 85 0.98 2.08 3.69
N ILE A 86 0.63 0.95 3.08
CA ILE A 86 0.43 0.81 1.64
C ILE A 86 -1.07 0.72 1.35
N ARG A 87 -1.54 1.52 0.41
CA ARG A 87 -2.89 1.47 -0.14
C ARG A 87 -2.83 1.15 -1.62
N PHE A 88 -3.45 0.06 -2.03
CA PHE A 88 -3.59 -0.25 -3.44
C PHE A 88 -4.72 0.58 -4.07
N ILE A 89 -4.45 1.12 -5.25
CA ILE A 89 -5.41 1.82 -6.10
C ILE A 89 -5.62 0.95 -7.34
N ASP A 90 -6.85 0.49 -7.56
CA ASP A 90 -7.19 -0.47 -8.62
C ASP A 90 -8.31 0.01 -9.53
N HIS A 91 -8.56 -0.76 -10.59
CA HIS A 91 -9.58 -0.45 -11.59
C HIS A 91 -10.81 -1.34 -11.39
N ARG A 92 -11.34 -1.43 -10.17
CA ARG A 92 -12.56 -2.20 -9.91
C ARG A 92 -13.78 -1.55 -10.59
N ASN A 93 -14.87 -2.30 -10.62
CA ASN A 93 -16.19 -1.78 -11.00
C ASN A 93 -17.18 -2.06 -9.86
N ALA A 94 -18.38 -1.47 -9.95
CA ALA A 94 -19.42 -1.65 -8.92
C ALA A 94 -19.82 -3.13 -8.68
N SER A 95 -19.75 -3.99 -9.71
CA SER A 95 -20.03 -5.43 -9.58
C SER A 95 -18.97 -6.13 -8.73
N LEU A 96 -17.68 -5.82 -8.93
CA LEU A 96 -16.59 -6.35 -8.14
C LEU A 96 -16.67 -5.86 -6.69
N THR A 97 -16.97 -4.58 -6.47
CA THR A 97 -17.19 -4.03 -5.12
C THR A 97 -18.29 -4.78 -4.38
N THR A 98 -19.46 -4.95 -5.01
CA THR A 98 -20.60 -5.65 -4.42
C THR A 98 -20.28 -7.12 -4.13
N LEU A 99 -19.58 -7.79 -5.05
CA LEU A 99 -19.16 -9.18 -4.86
C LEU A 99 -18.18 -9.32 -3.69
N PHE A 100 -17.21 -8.41 -3.60
CA PHE A 100 -16.23 -8.40 -2.53
C PHE A 100 -16.90 -8.17 -1.16
N GLU A 101 -17.87 -7.25 -1.06
CA GLU A 101 -18.68 -7.06 0.15
C GLU A 101 -19.38 -8.35 0.61
N GLN A 102 -19.86 -9.18 -0.31
CA GLN A 102 -20.44 -10.49 0.03
C GLN A 102 -19.37 -11.49 0.50
N MET A 103 -18.19 -11.47 -0.12
CA MET A 103 -17.06 -12.32 0.28
C MET A 103 -16.53 -11.96 1.68
N GLN A 104 -16.64 -10.70 2.10
CA GLN A 104 -16.16 -10.25 3.42
C GLN A 104 -16.72 -11.09 4.57
N PHE A 105 -17.96 -11.55 4.51
CA PHE A 105 -18.51 -12.41 5.57
C PHE A 105 -17.73 -13.73 5.71
N ALA A 106 -17.44 -14.39 4.59
CA ALA A 106 -16.66 -15.63 4.59
C ALA A 106 -15.21 -15.37 5.05
N ILE A 107 -14.63 -14.23 4.66
CA ILE A 107 -13.28 -13.84 5.06
C ILE A 107 -13.21 -13.61 6.56
N GLN A 108 -14.12 -12.82 7.12
CA GLN A 108 -14.15 -12.52 8.56
C GLN A 108 -14.46 -13.77 9.40
N GLU A 109 -15.33 -14.65 8.92
CA GLU A 109 -15.56 -15.95 9.54
C GLU A 109 -14.28 -16.79 9.56
N GLY A 110 -13.59 -16.87 8.41
CA GLY A 110 -12.31 -17.57 8.26
C GLY A 110 -11.22 -17.05 9.20
N ILE A 111 -11.06 -15.73 9.29
CA ILE A 111 -10.11 -15.08 10.21
C ILE A 111 -10.45 -15.41 11.67
N THR A 112 -11.72 -15.33 12.05
CA THR A 112 -12.16 -15.49 13.44
C THR A 112 -12.15 -16.95 13.90
N ARG A 113 -12.58 -17.88 13.04
CA ARG A 113 -12.77 -19.30 13.38
C ARG A 113 -11.65 -20.20 12.90
N GLY A 114 -10.78 -19.72 12.02
CA GLY A 114 -9.70 -20.49 11.40
C GLY A 114 -10.16 -21.47 10.31
N ASN A 115 -11.42 -21.42 9.86
CA ASN A 115 -11.96 -22.31 8.81
C ASN A 115 -11.61 -21.83 7.39
N PHE A 116 -10.32 -21.64 7.12
CA PHE A 116 -9.84 -21.05 5.86
C PHE A 116 -10.18 -21.85 4.60
N THR A 117 -10.23 -23.18 4.67
CA THR A 117 -10.62 -24.02 3.53
C THR A 117 -12.10 -23.82 3.17
N GLU A 118 -12.96 -23.63 4.16
CA GLU A 118 -14.38 -23.33 3.91
C GLU A 118 -14.57 -21.91 3.36
N MET A 119 -13.80 -20.94 3.87
CA MET A 119 -13.72 -19.59 3.33
C MET A 119 -13.35 -19.62 1.83
N GLU A 120 -12.31 -20.36 1.46
CA GLU A 120 -11.90 -20.51 0.05
C GLU A 120 -13.03 -21.07 -0.82
N GLN A 121 -13.68 -22.15 -0.39
CA GLN A 121 -14.78 -22.76 -1.13
C GLN A 121 -15.97 -21.80 -1.32
N ARG A 122 -16.33 -21.05 -0.28
CA ARG A 122 -17.40 -20.04 -0.34
C ARG A 122 -17.05 -18.91 -1.30
N ILE A 123 -15.83 -18.37 -1.22
CA ILE A 123 -15.33 -17.32 -2.11
C ILE A 123 -15.35 -17.80 -3.57
N GLN A 124 -14.82 -18.99 -3.85
CA GLN A 124 -14.83 -19.57 -5.20
C GLN A 124 -16.26 -19.74 -5.73
N THR A 125 -17.19 -20.19 -4.89
CA THR A 125 -18.61 -20.34 -5.27
C THR A 125 -19.26 -18.99 -5.60
N LEU A 126 -19.00 -17.94 -4.81
CA LEU A 126 -19.51 -16.60 -5.08
C LEU A 126 -18.95 -16.04 -6.39
N ALA A 127 -17.63 -16.19 -6.60
CA ALA A 127 -16.95 -15.74 -7.81
C ALA A 127 -17.49 -16.45 -9.07
N GLN A 128 -17.63 -17.77 -9.03
CA GLN A 128 -18.18 -18.57 -10.13
C GLN A 128 -19.61 -18.15 -10.50
N LYS A 129 -20.48 -17.93 -9.50
CA LYS A 129 -21.86 -17.45 -9.74
C LYS A 129 -21.90 -16.08 -10.41
N ALA A 130 -20.93 -15.22 -10.11
CA ALA A 130 -20.80 -13.90 -10.68
C ALA A 130 -20.03 -13.87 -12.02
N GLY A 131 -19.49 -15.00 -12.48
CA GLY A 131 -18.63 -15.06 -13.66
C GLY A 131 -17.30 -14.30 -13.49
N VAL A 132 -16.82 -14.19 -12.26
CA VAL A 132 -15.58 -13.48 -11.89
C VAL A 132 -14.48 -14.50 -11.61
N GLN A 133 -13.27 -14.24 -12.10
CA GLN A 133 -12.12 -15.06 -11.76
C GLN A 133 -11.56 -14.58 -10.42
N VAL A 134 -11.25 -15.50 -9.52
CA VAL A 134 -10.68 -15.19 -8.21
C VAL A 134 -9.34 -15.86 -8.05
N GLN A 135 -8.36 -15.10 -7.58
CA GLN A 135 -7.09 -15.63 -7.07
C GLN A 135 -7.02 -15.31 -5.58
N LEU A 136 -7.00 -16.37 -4.78
CA LEU A 136 -6.93 -16.29 -3.33
C LEU A 136 -5.59 -16.90 -2.90
N GLN A 137 -4.81 -16.15 -2.15
CA GLN A 137 -3.57 -16.62 -1.53
C GLN A 137 -3.57 -16.20 -0.07
N MET A 138 -2.85 -16.94 0.77
CA MET A 138 -2.74 -16.63 2.19
C MET A 138 -1.39 -17.10 2.71
N ASP A 139 -0.83 -16.36 3.66
CA ASP A 139 0.28 -16.79 4.49
C ASP A 139 0.01 -16.47 5.97
N SER A 140 1.06 -16.44 6.79
CA SER A 140 0.98 -16.17 8.23
C SER A 140 0.40 -14.79 8.56
N ASP A 141 0.55 -13.83 7.66
CA ASP A 141 0.38 -12.41 7.99
C ASP A 141 -0.83 -11.80 7.28
N ALA A 142 -1.12 -12.23 6.04
CA ALA A 142 -2.23 -11.67 5.27
C ALA A 142 -2.95 -12.69 4.37
N ILE A 143 -4.15 -12.28 3.96
CA ILE A 143 -4.96 -12.89 2.89
C ILE A 143 -4.90 -11.93 1.71
N TYR A 144 -4.55 -12.45 0.54
CA TYR A 144 -4.41 -11.72 -0.71
C TYR A 144 -5.51 -12.13 -1.67
N ILE A 145 -6.28 -11.17 -2.15
CA ILE A 145 -7.43 -11.41 -3.03
C ILE A 145 -7.26 -10.59 -4.29
N VAL A 146 -7.41 -11.25 -5.43
CA VAL A 146 -7.55 -10.60 -6.74
C VAL A 146 -8.85 -11.10 -7.37
N LEU A 147 -9.72 -10.17 -7.76
CA LEU A 147 -10.94 -10.43 -8.51
C LEU A 147 -10.82 -9.81 -9.90
N ASP A 148 -10.90 -10.65 -10.92
CA ASP A 148 -10.77 -10.25 -12.32
C ASP A 148 -12.12 -10.39 -13.05
N GLN A 149 -12.54 -9.30 -13.69
CA GLN A 149 -13.74 -9.27 -14.54
C GLN A 149 -13.49 -8.43 -15.80
N GLY A 150 -13.02 -9.09 -16.87
CA GLY A 150 -12.70 -8.43 -18.13
C GLY A 150 -11.53 -7.47 -17.96
N ASN A 151 -11.78 -6.17 -18.10
CA ASN A 151 -10.78 -5.12 -17.91
C ASN A 151 -10.77 -4.54 -16.49
N ALA A 152 -11.72 -4.94 -15.63
CA ALA A 152 -11.79 -4.49 -14.25
C ALA A 152 -11.08 -5.49 -13.33
N GLN A 153 -10.34 -4.97 -12.36
CA GLN A 153 -9.64 -5.76 -11.36
C GLN A 153 -9.81 -5.10 -9.99
N LEU A 154 -10.20 -5.90 -8.99
CA LEU A 154 -10.20 -5.53 -7.58
C LEU A 154 -9.11 -6.31 -6.87
N ILE A 155 -8.25 -5.61 -6.12
CA ILE A 155 -7.22 -6.24 -5.29
C ILE A 155 -7.39 -5.83 -3.84
N GLU A 156 -7.25 -6.78 -2.93
CA GLU A 156 -7.30 -6.51 -1.49
C GLU A 156 -6.23 -7.33 -0.76
N VAL A 157 -5.56 -6.67 0.19
CA VAL A 157 -4.67 -7.32 1.15
C VAL A 157 -5.28 -7.13 2.53
N ILE A 158 -5.65 -8.25 3.16
CA ILE A 158 -6.34 -8.26 4.45
C ILE A 158 -5.40 -8.87 5.47
N GLU A 159 -4.91 -8.04 6.38
CA GLU A 159 -4.02 -8.48 7.44
C GLU A 159 -4.75 -9.31 8.49
N ARG A 160 -4.08 -10.36 8.96
CA ARG A 160 -4.62 -11.26 9.98
C ARG A 160 -4.22 -10.85 11.39
N ASN A 161 -3.09 -10.16 11.52
CA ASN A 161 -2.49 -9.78 12.80
C ASN A 161 -2.57 -8.27 13.09
N GLY A 162 -3.20 -7.48 12.21
CA GLY A 162 -3.44 -6.05 12.41
C GLY A 162 -2.18 -5.20 12.54
N GLN A 163 -1.20 -5.42 11.66
CA GLN A 163 0.05 -4.66 11.64
C GLN A 163 -0.14 -3.21 11.14
N GLY A 164 -1.21 -2.94 10.39
CA GLY A 164 -1.49 -1.64 9.78
C GLY A 164 -0.59 -1.31 8.59
N GLN A 165 0.08 -2.31 8.02
CA GLN A 165 0.98 -2.17 6.86
C GLN A 165 0.20 -2.04 5.56
N PHE A 166 -0.95 -2.71 5.44
CA PHE A 166 -1.87 -2.57 4.31
C PHE A 166 -3.18 -1.90 4.74
N LEU A 167 -3.52 -0.85 4.02
CA LEU A 167 -4.77 -0.14 4.16
C LEU A 167 -5.80 -0.68 3.17
N PRO A 168 -7.11 -0.51 3.45
CA PRO A 168 -8.16 -0.88 2.51
C PRO A 168 -7.93 -0.25 1.15
N SER A 169 -7.93 -1.09 0.13
CA SER A 169 -7.73 -0.68 -1.26
C SER A 169 -8.83 0.27 -1.73
N ARG A 170 -8.56 1.06 -2.78
CA ARG A 170 -9.51 2.03 -3.35
C ARG A 170 -9.63 1.90 -4.86
N GLU A 171 -10.80 2.24 -5.37
CA GLU A 171 -11.04 2.43 -6.79
C GLU A 171 -10.30 3.67 -7.31
N LEU A 172 -9.70 3.55 -8.49
CA LEU A 172 -9.11 4.68 -9.21
C LEU A 172 -10.22 5.59 -9.71
N SER A 173 -10.25 6.82 -9.17
CA SER A 173 -11.18 7.89 -9.55
C SER A 173 -10.87 8.54 -10.89
#